data_AF-A0A8W8JMD5-F1
#
_entry.id   AF-A0A8W8JMD5-F1
#
_cell.length_a   1.000
_cell.length_b   1.000
_cell.length_c   1.000
_cell.angle_alpha   90.00
_cell.angle_beta   90.00
_cell.angle_gamma   90.00
#
_symmetry.space_group_name_H-M   'P 1'
#
loop_
_entity.id
_entity.type
_entity.pdbx_description
1 polymer ?
#
loop_
_entity_poly.entity_id
_entity_poly.type
_entity_poly.pdbx_seq_one_letter_code
_entity_poly.pdbx_strand_id
1 'polypeptide(L)' 'MDNIIGGTPGQFDRGNGNMVNWSYKGQFMGFEWKYIATCVDQATGETATAVKQSRAGAIEHAMRDLFQRLAARNAL' A
#
# COMPACT_ATOMS: atom_id res chain seq x y z
N MET A 1 -19.78 11.67 10.38
CA MET A 1 -18.40 12.12 10.63
C MET A 1 -17.49 11.04 10.06
N ASP A 2 -17.07 11.20 8.81
CA ASP A 2 -16.11 10.30 8.17
C ASP A 2 -14.73 10.62 8.74
N ASN A 3 -14.36 9.91 9.81
CA ASN A 3 -13.09 10.09 10.51
C ASN A 3 -11.97 9.38 9.73
N ILE A 4 -11.69 9.88 8.53
CA ILE A 4 -10.64 9.40 7.65
C ILE A 4 -9.44 10.31 7.82
N ILE A 5 -8.37 9.82 8.44
CA ILE A 5 -7.09 10.52 8.45
C ILE A 5 -6.40 10.18 7.13
N GLY A 6 -6.39 11.14 6.20
CA GLY A 6 -5.68 11.05 4.94
C GLY A 6 -4.17 11.01 5.18
N GLY A 7 -3.52 9.95 4.69
CA GLY A 7 -2.08 9.80 4.73
C GLY A 7 -1.38 10.48 3.57
N THR A 8 -0.15 10.98 3.79
CA THR A 8 0.70 11.45 2.69
C THR A 8 0.94 10.28 1.72
N PRO A 9 0.50 10.38 0.45
CA PRO A 9 0.87 9.41 -0.57
C PRO A 9 2.36 9.58 -0.89
N GLY A 10 2.99 8.47 -1.28
CA GLY A 10 4.38 8.48 -1.72
C GLY A 10 4.54 7.70 -3.01
N GLN A 11 5.64 7.99 -3.70
CA GLN A 11 6.04 7.31 -4.92
C GLN A 11 7.53 7.01 -4.84
N PHE A 12 7.95 5.86 -5.34
CA PHE A 12 9.36 5.52 -5.50
C PHE A 12 9.57 4.64 -6.74
N ASP A 13 10.77 4.72 -7.31
CA ASP A 13 11.20 3.85 -8.40
C ASP A 13 11.66 2.50 -7.83
N ARG A 14 11.07 1.40 -8.30
CA ARG A 14 11.48 0.04 -7.89
C ARG A 14 12.54 -0.59 -8.78
N GLY A 15 13.04 0.15 -9.77
CA GLY A 15 14.00 -0.29 -10.79
C GLY A 15 13.49 -0.03 -12.21
N ASN A 16 14.40 0.30 -13.11
CA ASN A 16 14.16 0.48 -14.55
C ASN A 16 13.06 1.49 -14.93
N GLY A 17 12.82 2.54 -14.11
CA GLY A 17 11.77 3.51 -14.40
C GLY A 17 10.37 3.03 -13.97
N ASN A 18 10.26 1.86 -13.34
CA ASN A 18 9.00 1.32 -12.87
C ASN A 18 8.64 1.97 -11.54
N MET A 19 7.58 2.78 -11.54
CA MET A 19 7.15 3.51 -10.36
C MET A 19 6.14 2.71 -9.54
N VAL A 20 6.32 2.69 -8.22
CA VAL A 20 5.33 2.20 -7.27
C VAL A 20 4.74 3.37 -6.51
N ASN A 21 3.42 3.51 -6.59
CA ASN A 21 2.66 4.49 -5.83
C ASN A 21 2.10 3.81 -4.59
N TRP A 22 2.17 4.48 -3.44
CA TRP A 22 1.54 3.99 -2.21
C TRP A 22 0.76 5.10 -1.53
N SER A 23 -0.31 4.70 -0.87
CA SER A 23 -1.15 5.59 -0.07
C SER A 23 -1.67 4.83 1.14
N TYR A 24 -2.12 5.56 2.15
CA TYR A 24 -2.84 4.97 3.27
C TYR A 24 -3.96 5.87 3.74
N LYS A 25 -4.94 5.25 4.39
CA LYS A 25 -6.01 5.92 5.10
C LYS A 25 -6.18 5.31 6.48
N GLY A 26 -6.29 6.15 7.50
CA GLY A 26 -6.80 5.74 8.80
C GLY A 26 -8.32 5.66 8.73
N GLN A 27 -8.92 4.56 9.18
CA GLN A 27 -10.35 4.39 9.24
C GLN A 27 -10.74 3.71 10.55
N PHE A 28 -11.79 4.23 11.19
CA PHE A 28 -12.42 3.55 12.32
C PHE A 28 -13.28 2.40 11.80
N MET A 29 -12.97 1.17 12.21
CA MET A 29 -13.66 -0.05 11.78
C MET A 29 -14.19 -0.80 13.00
N GLY A 30 -15.52 -0.87 13.13
CA GLY A 30 -16.20 -1.47 14.28
C GLY A 30 -16.03 -0.63 15.54
N PHE A 31 -14.94 -0.85 16.27
CA PHE A 31 -14.55 -0.11 17.47
C PHE A 31 -13.04 0.18 17.54
N GLU A 32 -12.30 -0.12 16.47
CA GLU A 32 -10.84 0.01 16.43
C GLU A 32 -10.39 0.95 15.32
N TRP A 33 -9.34 1.72 15.61
CA TRP A 33 -8.60 2.44 14.58
C TRP A 33 -7.73 1.47 13.78
N LYS A 34 -7.96 1.42 12.47
CA LYS A 34 -7.15 0.64 11.53
C LYS A 34 -6.60 1.53 10.45
N TYR A 35 -5.43 1.16 9.93
CA TYR A 35 -4.79 1.78 8.79
C TYR A 35 -4.88 0.83 7.62
N ILE A 36 -5.39 1.34 6.51
CA ILE A 36 -5.51 0.64 5.24
C ILE A 36 -4.47 1.27 4.32
N ALA A 37 -3.48 0.50 3.89
CA ALA A 37 -2.50 0.92 2.92
C ALA A 37 -2.75 0.23 1.58
N THR A 38 -2.57 0.98 0.49
CA THR A 38 -2.69 0.49 -0.88
C THR A 38 -1.42 0.85 -1.63
N CYS A 39 -0.80 -0.14 -2.25
CA CYS A 39 0.38 -0.01 -3.11
C CYS A 39 0.02 -0.45 -4.52
N VAL A 40 0.39 0.35 -5.52
CA VAL A 40 0.09 0.14 -6.93
C VAL A 40 1.38 0.25 -7.73
N ASP A 41 1.74 -0.82 -8.43
CA ASP A 41 2.79 -0.77 -9.43
C ASP A 41 2.25 -0.13 -10.72
N GLN A 42 2.84 1.00 -11.14
CA GLN A 42 2.38 1.73 -12.32
C GLN A 42 2.76 1.05 -13.63
N ALA A 43 3.78 0.17 -13.62
CA ALA A 43 4.24 -0.53 -14.82
C ALA A 43 3.32 -1.71 -15.19
N THR A 44 2.88 -2.47 -14.20
CA THR A 44 2.06 -3.69 -14.39
C THR A 44 0.58 -3.48 -14.05
N GLY A 45 0.23 -2.43 -13.32
CA GLY A 45 -1.10 -2.21 -12.76
C GLY A 45 -1.40 -3.07 -11.53
N GLU A 46 -0.44 -3.87 -11.05
CA GLU A 46 -0.64 -4.71 -9.87
C GLU A 46 -0.91 -3.86 -8.63
N THR A 47 -1.90 -4.28 -7.85
CA THR A 47 -2.32 -3.58 -6.65
C THR A 47 -2.32 -4.53 -5.46
N ALA A 48 -1.76 -4.09 -4.35
CA ALA A 48 -1.78 -4.78 -3.08
C ALA A 48 -2.36 -3.86 -2.00
N THR A 49 -3.16 -4.43 -1.09
CA THR A 49 -3.78 -3.70 0.01
C THR A 49 -3.61 -4.47 1.29
N ALA A 50 -3.26 -3.77 2.37
CA ALA A 50 -3.14 -4.36 3.70
C ALA A 50 -3.83 -3.50 4.75
N VAL A 51 -4.41 -4.17 5.75
CA VAL A 51 -5.10 -3.53 6.88
C VAL A 51 -4.39 -3.94 8.17
N LYS A 52 -3.87 -2.95 8.91
CA LYS A 52 -3.15 -3.16 10.18
C LYS A 52 -3.52 -2.11 11.20
N GLN A 53 -3.21 -2.37 12.48
CA GLN A 53 -3.42 -1.41 13.57
C GLN A 53 -2.40 -0.25 13.54
N SER A 54 -1.25 -0.44 12.89
CA SER A 54 -0.22 0.59 12.72
C SER A 54 -0.11 1.04 11.26
N ARG A 55 0.15 2.34 11.08
CA ARG A 55 0.36 2.97 9.77
C ARG A 55 1.51 2.34 9.00
N ALA A 56 2.69 2.25 9.64
CA ALA A 56 3.88 1.68 9.02
C ALA A 56 3.68 0.20 8.66
N GLY A 57 3.08 -0.59 9.57
CA GLY A 57 2.80 -1.99 9.32
C GLY A 57 1.83 -2.21 8.16
N ALA A 58 0.82 -1.35 7.99
CA ALA A 58 -0.07 -1.42 6.83
C ALA A 58 0.72 -1.23 5.52
N ILE A 59 1.57 -0.20 5.46
CA ILE A 59 2.38 0.11 4.27
C ILE A 59 3.38 -1.02 3.97
N GLU A 60 4.14 -1.47 4.97
CA GLU A 60 5.12 -2.54 4.82
C GLU A 60 4.49 -3.84 4.31
N HIS A 61 3.33 -4.21 4.87
CA HIS A 61 2.62 -5.41 4.43
C HIS A 61 2.07 -5.26 3.01
N ALA A 62 1.51 -4.11 2.66
CA ALA A 62 1.01 -3.85 1.31
C ALA A 62 2.16 -3.86 0.29
N MET A 63 3.30 -3.26 0.60
CA MET A 63 4.48 -3.30 -0.27
C MET A 63 5.04 -4.71 -0.40
N ARG A 64 5.18 -5.45 0.70
CA ARG A 64 5.67 -6.82 0.68
C ARG A 64 4.81 -7.71 -0.20
N ASP A 65 3.49 -7.63 -0.06
CA ASP A 65 2.55 -8.39 -0.90
C ASP A 65 2.68 -7.98 -2.38
N LEU A 66 2.77 -6.67 -2.68
CA LEU A 66 3.01 -6.19 -4.05
C LEU A 66 4.28 -6.80 -4.65
N PHE A 67 5.42 -6.72 -3.96
CA PHE A 67 6.69 -7.26 -4.44
C PHE A 67 6.67 -8.77 -4.58
N GLN A 68 5.99 -9.49 -3.68
CA GLN A 68 5.81 -10.94 -3.82
C GLN A 68 5.02 -11.30 -5.07
N ARG A 69 3.97 -10.54 -5.41
CA ARG A 69 3.20 -10.73 -6.65
C ARG A 69 4.01 -10.40 -7.90
N LEU A 70 4.78 -9.31 -7.88
CA LEU A 70 5.69 -8.95 -8.97
C LEU A 70 6.77 -10.01 -9.18
N ALA A 71 7.36 -10.52 -8.09
CA ALA A 71 8.35 -11.60 -8.13
C ALA A 71 7.76 -12.89 -8.72
N ALA A 72 6.56 -13.27 -8.28
CA ALA A 72 5.86 -14.46 -8.80
C ALA A 72 5.55 -14.35 -10.30
N ARG A 73 5.47 -13.13 -10.83
CA ARG A 73 5.23 -12.84 -12.25
C ARG A 73 6.49 -12.57 -13.06
N ASN A 74 7.67 -12.67 -12.44
CA ASN A 74 8.95 -12.31 -13.03
C ASN A 74 8.96 -10.88 -13.61
N ALA A 75 8.27 -9.96 -12.94
CA ALA A 75 8.06 -8.57 -13.36
C ALA A 75 8.75 -7.55 -12.44
N LEU A 76 9.75 -8.00 -11.67
CA LEU A 76 10.58 -7.19 -10.77
C LEU A 76 11.54 -6.26 -11.54
#